data_AF-A0A928TA31-F1
#
_entry.id   AF-A0A928TA31-F1
#
_cell.length_a   1.000
_cell.length_b   1.000
_cell.length_c   1.000
_cell.angle_alpha   90.00
_cell.angle_beta   90.00
_cell.angle_gamma   90.00
#
_symmetry.space_group_name_H-M   'P 1'
#
loop_
_entity.id
_entity.type
_entity.pdbx_description
1 polymer ?
#
loop_
_entity_poly.entity_id
_entity_poly.type
_entity_poly.pdbx_seq_one_letter_code
_entity_poly.pdbx_strand_id
1 'polypeptide(L)'
;MKSRTLLPVVLALGLSQCNKAPVASTSAPASGLNVVTEGLSPHFLTVASRLDVGGASFTYSEEEATMKMLAGIFEEILKSLPAEESAKLPPGLSVRKVFTLLGLDSLKASGSSSRALPGGVNHNRSFAFTPQGRKGLLSITGGPAAPLITRQIAVKDTDLALEFPLHLNEFVTEAWTTAMSMVPAEQQPMIEAMAAQKQPPLGLSYKEMAEKIDFQIALLASLMPEAPIQTPGTPVTFPGVNAALVIDRVGWLVPHLRQQFMPMLTAAGGPVEATDANGVISGKFRAPMGPPPMDFQPAFLLDEKAGRLLIATRPGYLAALLGKDDKLTAHPEFQAAWKDLPADGNGCLYASSRFIQALTAGLKQGGALTAAADPAGAATTAKIIDLIPKYIHGPQAVCYANLPDGILTAANVSLPAANPSSISSLTTIAVLSSLAVPAFNAVQKQGNDMKTLNNGKQVVLGLKQYAIDHEGKYPADLRALLTEGILTDERLLTCDGAPWLYDRTLTDASPGVSIVLAAPAPVKKGNRQERLVIRNDGRAETISEDLFQSTRDYNLK
;
A
#
# COMPACT_ATOMS: atom_id res chain seq x y z
N MET A 1 32.89 -72.81 14.82
CA MET A 1 33.40 -72.32 13.52
C MET A 1 32.22 -72.19 12.55
N LYS A 2 32.08 -70.99 11.96
CA LYS A 2 31.33 -70.63 10.73
C LYS A 2 29.80 -70.88 10.62
N SER A 3 29.10 -69.75 10.48
CA SER A 3 28.00 -69.44 9.55
C SER A 3 26.52 -69.59 9.99
N ARG A 4 25.89 -68.43 10.21
CA ARG A 4 24.54 -67.91 9.82
C ARG A 4 23.69 -68.86 8.93
N THR A 5 22.35 -69.00 9.03
CA THR A 5 21.25 -68.06 9.37
C THR A 5 19.94 -68.86 9.65
N LEU A 6 19.13 -68.40 10.61
CA LEU A 6 17.71 -68.73 10.87
C LEU A 6 16.80 -68.38 9.67
N LEU A 7 15.56 -68.83 9.47
CA LEU A 7 14.65 -69.93 9.87
C LEU A 7 13.43 -69.75 8.93
N PRO A 8 12.65 -70.79 8.56
CA PRO A 8 11.79 -70.78 7.39
C PRO A 8 10.31 -70.49 7.68
N VAL A 9 9.59 -70.33 6.57
CA VAL A 9 8.16 -70.60 6.36
C VAL A 9 7.73 -71.90 7.06
N VAL A 10 6.55 -71.94 7.69
CA VAL A 10 5.50 -72.96 7.50
C VAL A 10 4.21 -72.65 8.28
N LEU A 11 3.13 -73.00 7.58
CA LEU A 11 1.70 -73.06 7.83
C LEU A 11 1.18 -73.63 9.17
N ALA A 12 0.02 -73.08 9.55
CA ALA A 12 -1.23 -73.73 9.98
C ALA A 12 -1.29 -74.54 11.29
N LEU A 13 -2.26 -74.17 12.14
CA LEU A 13 -3.35 -75.04 12.63
C LEU A 13 -4.40 -74.17 13.33
N GLY A 14 -5.68 -74.46 13.06
CA GLY A 14 -6.83 -73.71 13.57
C GLY A 14 -7.62 -74.42 14.66
N LEU A 15 -8.66 -73.69 15.11
CA LEU A 15 -9.86 -74.09 15.87
C LEU A 15 -9.62 -74.39 17.36
N SER A 16 -10.29 -73.74 18.33
CA SER A 16 -11.73 -73.48 18.39
C SER A 16 -12.08 -72.43 19.47
N GLN A 17 -13.02 -71.52 19.23
CA GLN A 17 -14.31 -71.47 19.96
C GLN A 17 -15.27 -70.39 19.43
N CYS A 18 -16.55 -70.74 19.53
CA CYS A 18 -17.76 -70.28 18.84
C CYS A 18 -18.27 -68.83 19.02
N ASN A 19 -18.98 -68.42 17.96
CA ASN A 19 -20.22 -67.63 17.89
C ASN A 19 -20.19 -66.09 18.02
N LYS A 20 -20.19 -65.41 16.86
CA LYS A 20 -21.33 -64.63 16.35
C LYS A 20 -21.07 -64.24 14.87
N ALA A 21 -22.17 -64.08 14.11
CA ALA A 21 -22.26 -63.93 12.66
C ALA A 21 -21.22 -63.01 11.98
N PRO A 22 -20.88 -63.24 10.69
CA PRO A 22 -20.01 -62.34 9.95
C PRO A 22 -20.70 -60.98 9.81
N VAL A 23 -20.17 -59.97 10.50
CA VAL A 23 -20.42 -58.58 10.14
C VAL A 23 -19.80 -58.42 8.76
N ALA A 24 -20.67 -58.23 7.76
CA ALA A 24 -20.25 -57.87 6.42
C ALA A 24 -19.22 -56.75 6.53
N SER A 25 -18.02 -56.98 6.01
CA SER A 25 -17.07 -55.92 5.74
C SER A 25 -17.73 -54.99 4.73
N THR A 26 -18.40 -53.95 5.20
CA THR A 26 -18.76 -52.80 4.37
C THR A 26 -17.45 -52.19 3.92
N SER A 27 -16.96 -52.62 2.75
CA SER A 27 -16.11 -51.80 1.93
C SER A 27 -16.78 -50.43 1.85
N ALA A 28 -16.10 -49.39 2.32
CA ALA A 28 -16.55 -48.03 2.09
C ALA A 28 -16.91 -47.90 0.61
N PRO A 29 -18.09 -47.35 0.26
CA PRO A 29 -18.41 -47.14 -1.15
C PRO A 29 -17.28 -46.29 -1.72
N ALA A 30 -16.71 -46.73 -2.84
CA ALA A 30 -15.83 -45.88 -3.63
C ALA A 30 -16.65 -44.66 -4.03
N SER A 31 -16.48 -43.55 -3.29
CA SER A 31 -17.15 -42.29 -3.53
C SER A 31 -16.62 -41.69 -4.83
N GLY A 32 -17.08 -42.21 -5.96
CA GLY A 32 -16.93 -41.53 -7.24
C GLY A 32 -17.70 -40.22 -7.14
N LEU A 33 -17.00 -39.09 -7.22
CA LEU A 33 -17.63 -37.79 -7.46
C LEU A 33 -18.46 -37.92 -8.74
N ASN A 34 -19.78 -37.86 -8.62
CA ASN A 34 -20.68 -37.81 -9.77
C ASN A 34 -20.55 -36.42 -10.40
N VAL A 35 -19.72 -36.30 -11.43
CA VAL A 35 -19.64 -35.09 -12.25
C VAL A 35 -20.90 -35.04 -13.11
N VAL A 36 -21.74 -34.03 -12.91
CA VAL A 36 -22.91 -33.80 -13.75
C VAL A 36 -22.43 -33.44 -15.16
N THR A 37 -22.74 -34.29 -16.14
CA THR A 37 -22.34 -34.10 -17.54
C THR A 37 -23.37 -33.30 -18.35
N GLU A 38 -24.63 -33.31 -17.93
CA GLU A 38 -25.70 -32.53 -18.56
C GLU A 38 -25.58 -31.05 -18.15
N GLY A 39 -25.50 -30.14 -19.12
CA GLY A 39 -25.33 -28.71 -18.84
C GLY A 39 -23.97 -28.34 -18.23
N LEU A 40 -22.97 -29.22 -18.35
CA LEU A 40 -21.61 -28.97 -17.84
C LEU A 40 -21.06 -27.67 -18.45
N SER A 41 -20.64 -26.74 -17.59
CA SER A 41 -19.96 -25.53 -18.08
C SER A 41 -18.69 -25.93 -18.85
N PRO A 42 -18.41 -25.30 -20.00
CA PRO A 42 -17.20 -25.54 -20.78
C PRO A 42 -15.91 -25.15 -20.04
N HIS A 43 -15.99 -24.42 -18.93
CA HIS A 43 -14.84 -23.91 -18.19
C HIS A 43 -14.64 -24.61 -16.83
N PHE A 44 -15.60 -25.43 -16.39
CA PHE A 44 -15.58 -26.06 -15.07
C PHE A 44 -14.30 -26.85 -14.81
N LEU A 45 -13.94 -27.79 -15.70
CA LEU A 45 -12.77 -28.65 -15.50
C LEU A 45 -11.46 -27.85 -15.49
N THR A 46 -11.35 -26.82 -16.34
CA THR A 46 -10.18 -25.94 -16.38
C THR A 46 -10.02 -25.20 -15.06
N VAL A 47 -11.09 -24.56 -14.56
CA VAL A 47 -11.05 -23.85 -13.27
C VAL A 47 -10.81 -24.82 -12.11
N ALA A 48 -11.54 -25.94 -12.07
CA ALA A 48 -11.42 -26.94 -11.02
C ALA A 48 -10.00 -27.52 -10.93
N SER A 49 -9.29 -27.69 -12.06
CA SER A 49 -7.89 -28.16 -12.08
C SER A 49 -6.90 -27.21 -11.40
N ARG A 50 -7.28 -25.94 -11.19
CA ARG A 50 -6.48 -24.92 -10.49
C ARG A 50 -6.80 -24.82 -9.00
N LEU A 51 -7.76 -25.61 -8.52
CA LEU A 51 -8.31 -25.56 -7.18
C LEU A 51 -8.15 -26.91 -6.47
N ASP A 52 -8.36 -26.91 -5.16
CA ASP A 52 -8.29 -28.12 -4.35
C ASP A 52 -9.69 -28.69 -4.13
N VAL A 53 -9.97 -29.84 -4.74
CA VAL A 53 -11.24 -30.56 -4.59
C VAL A 53 -11.22 -31.38 -3.30
N GLY A 54 -12.34 -31.41 -2.57
CA GLY A 54 -12.49 -32.19 -1.34
C GLY A 54 -12.12 -31.44 -0.05
N GLY A 55 -11.90 -30.12 -0.14
CA GLY A 55 -11.68 -29.24 1.01
C GLY A 55 -12.96 -28.85 1.77
N ALA A 56 -12.82 -27.89 2.69
CA ALA A 56 -13.91 -27.31 3.47
C ALA A 56 -14.85 -26.44 2.62
N SER A 57 -14.36 -25.87 1.52
CA SER A 57 -15.19 -25.17 0.54
C SER A 57 -14.67 -25.40 -0.88
N PHE A 58 -15.60 -25.41 -1.82
CA PHE A 58 -15.32 -25.38 -3.25
C PHE A 58 -16.45 -24.60 -3.93
N THR A 59 -16.11 -23.57 -4.69
CA THR A 59 -17.06 -22.74 -5.43
C THR A 59 -16.61 -22.62 -6.87
N TYR A 60 -17.55 -22.72 -7.79
CA TYR A 60 -17.36 -22.44 -9.20
C TYR A 60 -18.47 -21.50 -9.65
N SER A 61 -18.10 -20.49 -10.45
CA SER A 61 -19.02 -19.55 -11.06
C SER A 61 -18.72 -19.40 -12.54
N GLU A 62 -19.75 -19.56 -13.36
CA GLU A 62 -19.72 -19.15 -14.76
C GLU A 62 -19.97 -17.64 -14.83
N GLU A 63 -18.97 -16.90 -15.29
CA GLU A 63 -19.01 -15.43 -15.27
C GLU A 63 -19.50 -14.89 -16.62
N GLU A 64 -19.27 -15.59 -17.74
CA GLU A 64 -19.58 -15.04 -19.05
C GLU A 64 -21.09 -14.75 -19.23
N ALA A 65 -21.95 -15.69 -18.86
CA ALA A 65 -23.40 -15.51 -18.95
C ALA A 65 -23.89 -14.46 -17.93
N THR A 66 -23.37 -14.53 -16.70
CA THR A 66 -23.72 -13.63 -15.59
C THR A 66 -23.36 -12.17 -15.90
N MET A 67 -22.14 -11.93 -16.39
CA MET A 67 -21.66 -10.59 -16.75
C MET A 67 -22.42 -10.03 -17.96
N LYS A 68 -22.78 -10.86 -18.95
CA LYS A 68 -23.65 -10.44 -20.06
C LYS A 68 -25.04 -10.03 -19.57
N MET A 69 -25.62 -10.80 -18.65
CA MET A 69 -26.92 -10.47 -18.05
C MET A 69 -26.86 -9.16 -17.26
N LEU A 70 -25.86 -9.01 -16.37
CA LEU A 70 -25.67 -7.79 -15.59
C LEU A 70 -25.46 -6.58 -16.49
N ALA A 71 -24.62 -6.70 -17.52
CA ALA A 71 -24.41 -5.63 -18.49
C ALA A 71 -25.74 -5.22 -19.16
N GLY A 72 -26.56 -6.18 -19.58
CA GLY A 72 -27.89 -5.90 -20.16
C GLY A 72 -28.83 -5.17 -19.20
N ILE A 73 -28.88 -5.58 -17.92
CA ILE A 73 -29.70 -4.92 -16.90
C ILE A 73 -29.25 -3.48 -16.69
N PHE A 74 -27.95 -3.23 -16.51
CA PHE A 74 -27.44 -1.88 -16.32
C PHE A 74 -27.62 -1.00 -17.56
N GLU A 75 -27.49 -1.55 -18.77
CA GLU A 75 -27.78 -0.81 -20.01
C GLU A 75 -29.25 -0.37 -20.07
N GLU A 76 -30.18 -1.24 -19.66
CA GLU A 76 -31.60 -0.89 -19.60
C GLU A 76 -31.87 0.19 -18.55
N ILE A 77 -31.23 0.10 -17.39
CA ILE A 77 -31.30 1.16 -16.36
C ILE A 77 -30.81 2.49 -16.93
N LEU A 78 -29.64 2.52 -17.59
CA LEU A 78 -29.09 3.74 -18.18
C LEU A 78 -30.03 4.33 -19.24
N LYS A 79 -30.65 3.50 -20.09
CA LYS A 79 -31.64 3.95 -21.09
C LYS A 79 -32.93 4.47 -20.48
N SER A 80 -33.32 3.95 -19.32
CA SER A 80 -34.55 4.35 -18.62
C SER A 80 -34.41 5.65 -17.82
N LEU A 81 -33.20 6.21 -17.72
CA LEU A 81 -32.97 7.44 -16.97
C LEU A 81 -33.71 8.63 -17.61
N PRO A 82 -34.30 9.53 -16.79
CA PRO A 82 -34.84 10.80 -17.27
C PRO A 82 -33.77 11.61 -18.01
N ALA A 83 -34.19 12.40 -19.01
CA ALA A 83 -33.27 13.19 -19.83
C ALA A 83 -32.34 14.10 -19.00
N GLU A 84 -32.84 14.66 -17.89
CA GLU A 84 -32.05 15.47 -16.97
C GLU A 84 -30.93 14.70 -16.26
N GLU A 85 -31.15 13.44 -15.90
CA GLU A 85 -30.13 12.59 -15.29
C GLU A 85 -29.18 12.01 -16.35
N SER A 86 -29.71 11.64 -17.51
CA SER A 86 -28.89 11.20 -18.64
C SER A 86 -27.93 12.28 -19.13
N ALA A 87 -28.30 13.56 -19.03
CA ALA A 87 -27.45 14.68 -19.41
C ALA A 87 -26.24 14.88 -18.46
N LYS A 88 -26.28 14.31 -17.25
CA LYS A 88 -25.17 14.36 -16.28
C LYS A 88 -24.14 13.24 -16.50
N LEU A 89 -24.47 12.24 -17.32
CA LEU A 89 -23.59 11.11 -17.59
C LEU A 89 -22.50 11.49 -18.60
N PRO A 90 -21.30 10.90 -18.50
CA PRO A 90 -20.28 11.03 -19.53
C PRO A 90 -20.84 10.67 -20.92
N PRO A 91 -20.55 11.46 -21.97
CA PRO A 91 -21.06 11.20 -23.30
C PRO A 91 -20.60 9.84 -23.81
N GLY A 92 -21.52 9.05 -24.34
CA GLY A 92 -21.20 7.71 -24.85
C GLY A 92 -20.77 6.71 -23.78
N LEU A 93 -21.09 6.96 -22.50
CA LEU A 93 -21.03 5.97 -21.43
C LEU A 93 -21.88 4.76 -21.81
N SER A 94 -21.30 3.58 -21.75
CA SER A 94 -22.01 2.32 -21.83
C SER A 94 -21.40 1.33 -20.87
N VAL A 95 -22.23 0.43 -20.34
CA VAL A 95 -21.80 -0.61 -19.40
C VAL A 95 -20.79 -1.52 -20.08
N ARG A 96 -20.96 -1.78 -21.37
CA ARG A 96 -20.00 -2.56 -22.15
C ARG A 96 -18.61 -1.92 -22.16
N LYS A 97 -18.52 -0.59 -22.38
CA LYS A 97 -17.23 0.13 -22.34
C LYS A 97 -16.61 0.07 -20.95
N VAL A 98 -17.42 0.23 -19.89
CA VAL A 98 -16.94 0.10 -18.51
C VAL A 98 -16.42 -1.31 -18.25
N PHE A 99 -17.13 -2.35 -18.69
CA PHE A 99 -16.72 -3.75 -18.49
C PHE A 99 -15.42 -4.06 -19.24
N THR A 100 -15.26 -3.57 -20.48
CA THR A 100 -14.00 -3.67 -21.22
C THR A 100 -12.87 -2.89 -20.54
N LEU A 101 -13.14 -1.67 -20.03
CA LEU A 101 -12.17 -0.89 -19.28
C LEU A 101 -11.68 -1.62 -18.02
N LEU A 102 -12.61 -2.26 -17.30
CA LEU A 102 -12.31 -3.07 -16.12
C LEU A 102 -11.70 -4.44 -16.46
N GLY A 103 -11.77 -4.87 -17.72
CA GLY A 103 -11.35 -6.21 -18.16
C GLY A 103 -12.32 -7.34 -17.83
N LEU A 104 -13.52 -7.04 -17.33
CA LEU A 104 -14.50 -8.04 -16.88
C LEU A 104 -15.05 -8.89 -18.03
N ASP A 105 -14.98 -8.41 -19.27
CA ASP A 105 -15.37 -9.16 -20.47
C ASP A 105 -14.41 -10.31 -20.81
N SER A 106 -13.17 -10.23 -20.33
CA SER A 106 -12.16 -11.28 -20.44
C SER A 106 -12.35 -12.42 -19.43
N LEU A 107 -13.06 -12.17 -18.33
CA LEU A 107 -13.34 -13.16 -17.30
C LEU A 107 -14.46 -14.11 -17.76
N LYS A 108 -14.13 -15.37 -17.96
CA LYS A 108 -15.10 -16.39 -18.42
C LYS A 108 -15.66 -17.18 -17.26
N ALA A 109 -14.81 -17.56 -16.31
CA ALA A 109 -15.22 -18.28 -15.13
C ALA A 109 -14.34 -17.91 -13.94
N SER A 110 -14.84 -18.14 -12.74
CA SER A 110 -14.06 -18.01 -11.53
C SER A 110 -14.31 -19.20 -10.61
N GLY A 111 -13.37 -19.43 -9.70
CA GLY A 111 -13.58 -20.42 -8.66
C GLY A 111 -12.70 -20.18 -7.45
N SER A 112 -13.07 -20.80 -6.34
CA SER A 112 -12.29 -20.80 -5.12
C SER A 112 -12.43 -22.11 -4.38
N SER A 113 -11.41 -22.47 -3.61
CA SER A 113 -11.41 -23.63 -2.75
C SER A 113 -10.68 -23.32 -1.46
N SER A 114 -11.12 -23.91 -0.36
CA SER A 114 -10.44 -23.84 0.93
C SER A 114 -10.29 -25.24 1.51
N ARG A 115 -9.11 -25.55 2.05
CA ARG A 115 -8.88 -26.75 2.85
C ARG A 115 -8.12 -26.40 4.12
N ALA A 116 -8.40 -27.12 5.20
CA ALA A 116 -7.67 -26.95 6.44
C ALA A 116 -6.22 -27.44 6.30
N LEU A 117 -5.30 -26.70 6.89
CA LEU A 117 -3.94 -27.11 7.22
C LEU A 117 -3.82 -27.33 8.74
N PRO A 118 -2.78 -28.03 9.22
CA PRO A 118 -2.49 -28.10 10.64
C PRO A 118 -2.35 -26.70 11.27
N GLY A 119 -2.72 -26.57 12.55
CA GLY A 119 -2.53 -25.33 13.31
C GLY A 119 -3.60 -24.24 13.07
N GLY A 120 -4.79 -24.62 12.58
CA GLY A 120 -5.91 -23.67 12.42
C GLY A 120 -5.77 -22.73 11.21
N VAL A 121 -4.83 -23.01 10.32
CA VAL A 121 -4.62 -22.28 9.06
C VAL A 121 -5.46 -22.93 7.96
N ASN A 122 -5.94 -22.13 7.02
CA ASN A 122 -6.64 -22.58 5.83
C ASN A 122 -5.78 -22.29 4.60
N HIS A 123 -5.58 -23.30 3.77
CA HIS A 123 -5.05 -23.15 2.42
C HIS A 123 -6.19 -22.82 1.48
N ASN A 124 -6.17 -21.61 0.94
CA ASN A 124 -7.18 -21.09 0.05
C ASN A 124 -6.57 -20.90 -1.34
N ARG A 125 -7.32 -21.26 -2.37
CA ARG A 125 -6.99 -20.99 -3.76
C ARG A 125 -8.16 -20.30 -4.42
N SER A 126 -7.89 -19.33 -5.28
CA SER A 126 -8.87 -18.80 -6.22
C SER A 126 -8.26 -18.69 -7.60
N PHE A 127 -9.08 -18.88 -8.62
CA PHE A 127 -8.65 -18.75 -10.00
C PHE A 127 -9.67 -17.93 -10.78
N ALA A 128 -9.18 -16.88 -11.43
CA ALA A 128 -9.94 -16.07 -12.38
C ALA A 128 -9.51 -16.47 -13.79
N PHE A 129 -10.41 -17.12 -14.54
CA PHE A 129 -10.12 -17.69 -15.84
C PHE A 129 -10.32 -16.65 -16.96
N THR A 130 -9.22 -16.29 -17.61
CA THR A 130 -9.15 -15.31 -18.70
C THR A 130 -8.44 -15.96 -19.91
N PRO A 131 -9.11 -16.87 -20.64
CA PRO A 131 -8.48 -17.69 -21.69
C PRO A 131 -7.92 -16.90 -22.88
N GLN A 132 -8.41 -15.67 -23.11
CA GLN A 132 -7.88 -14.77 -24.14
C GLN A 132 -6.90 -13.73 -23.60
N GLY A 133 -6.37 -13.96 -22.39
CA GLY A 133 -5.51 -13.02 -21.67
C GLY A 133 -6.29 -12.00 -20.84
N ARG A 134 -5.58 -11.38 -19.91
CA ARG A 134 -6.07 -10.25 -19.10
C ARG A 134 -6.12 -8.99 -19.95
N LYS A 135 -7.12 -8.14 -19.74
CA LYS A 135 -7.31 -6.88 -20.47
C LYS A 135 -7.76 -5.77 -19.52
N GLY A 136 -7.74 -4.53 -19.98
CA GLY A 136 -8.22 -3.38 -19.19
C GLY A 136 -7.51 -3.30 -17.83
N LEU A 137 -8.22 -2.98 -16.76
CA LEU A 137 -7.61 -2.89 -15.41
C LEU A 137 -7.04 -4.22 -14.88
N LEU A 138 -7.45 -5.38 -15.42
CA LEU A 138 -6.87 -6.66 -15.01
C LEU A 138 -5.41 -6.79 -15.46
N SER A 139 -4.95 -6.06 -16.48
CA SER A 139 -3.54 -6.06 -16.90
C SER A 139 -2.61 -5.42 -15.88
N ILE A 140 -3.12 -4.54 -15.01
CA ILE A 140 -2.33 -3.87 -13.97
C ILE A 140 -1.71 -4.87 -12.97
N THR A 141 -2.26 -6.09 -12.90
CA THR A 141 -1.69 -7.21 -12.15
C THR A 141 -0.34 -7.70 -12.71
N GLY A 142 0.13 -7.15 -13.84
CA GLY A 142 1.45 -7.36 -14.41
C GLY A 142 1.54 -8.47 -15.47
N GLY A 143 2.76 -8.72 -15.92
CA GLY A 143 3.09 -9.74 -16.93
C GLY A 143 3.02 -11.19 -16.41
N PRO A 144 3.71 -12.14 -17.05
CA PRO A 144 3.86 -13.51 -16.55
C PRO A 144 4.47 -13.54 -15.13
N ALA A 145 4.08 -14.53 -14.33
CA ALA A 145 4.66 -14.75 -13.00
C ALA A 145 6.19 -14.88 -13.07
N ALA A 146 6.88 -14.26 -12.10
CA ALA A 146 8.34 -14.23 -12.04
C ALA A 146 8.82 -14.45 -10.59
N PRO A 147 10.13 -14.71 -10.37
CA PRO A 147 10.67 -14.85 -9.03
C PRO A 147 10.42 -13.60 -8.16
N LEU A 148 9.75 -13.78 -7.03
CA LEU A 148 9.39 -12.70 -6.11
C LEU A 148 10.63 -12.07 -5.46
N ILE A 149 10.71 -10.73 -5.48
CA ILE A 149 11.83 -9.96 -4.92
C ILE A 149 11.91 -10.16 -3.41
N THR A 150 10.78 -10.11 -2.73
CA THR A 150 10.66 -10.34 -1.28
C THR A 150 11.35 -11.63 -0.85
N ARG A 151 11.23 -12.70 -1.64
CA ARG A 151 11.86 -13.99 -1.35
C ARG A 151 13.38 -13.99 -1.59
N GLN A 152 13.90 -13.05 -2.38
CA GLN A 152 15.33 -12.92 -2.68
C GLN A 152 16.06 -12.05 -1.67
N ILE A 153 15.47 -10.91 -1.29
CA ILE A 153 16.18 -9.87 -0.56
C ILE A 153 15.78 -9.76 0.91
N ALA A 154 14.54 -10.13 1.28
CA ALA A 154 14.04 -9.92 2.63
C ALA A 154 14.90 -10.69 3.63
N VAL A 155 15.27 -10.02 4.71
CA VAL A 155 16.08 -10.60 5.78
C VAL A 155 15.25 -11.58 6.60
N LYS A 156 15.92 -12.49 7.28
CA LYS A 156 15.34 -13.58 8.08
C LYS A 156 14.27 -13.10 9.07
N ASP A 157 14.50 -11.95 9.69
CA ASP A 157 13.64 -11.37 10.72
C ASP A 157 12.56 -10.43 10.15
N THR A 158 12.32 -10.46 8.83
CA THR A 158 11.25 -9.69 8.20
C THR A 158 9.90 -10.16 8.72
N ASP A 159 9.14 -9.23 9.29
CA ASP A 159 7.81 -9.45 9.86
C ASP A 159 6.69 -9.15 8.89
N LEU A 160 6.91 -8.21 7.98
CA LEU A 160 5.99 -7.87 6.90
C LEU A 160 6.78 -7.81 5.60
N ALA A 161 6.37 -8.60 4.62
CA ALA A 161 6.85 -8.49 3.25
C ALA A 161 5.64 -8.35 2.33
N LEU A 162 5.53 -7.21 1.65
CA LEU A 162 4.49 -6.95 0.67
C LEU A 162 5.16 -6.69 -0.67
N GLU A 163 4.63 -7.29 -1.72
CA GLU A 163 5.11 -7.13 -3.08
C GLU A 163 3.94 -7.01 -4.05
N PHE A 164 4.01 -6.05 -4.95
CA PHE A 164 3.01 -5.86 -5.99
C PHE A 164 3.61 -5.18 -7.23
N PRO A 165 3.08 -5.46 -8.42
CA PRO A 165 3.44 -4.77 -9.63
C PRO A 165 2.71 -3.44 -9.71
N LEU A 166 3.35 -2.47 -10.34
CA LEU A 166 2.71 -1.27 -10.86
C LEU A 166 2.93 -1.26 -12.37
N HIS A 167 1.95 -1.82 -13.09
CA HIS A 167 1.99 -2.01 -14.53
C HIS A 167 0.93 -1.12 -15.19
N LEU A 168 1.36 -0.05 -15.87
CA LEU A 168 0.45 0.94 -16.46
C LEU A 168 0.53 1.01 -17.99
N ASN A 169 1.53 0.40 -18.62
CA ASN A 169 1.70 0.39 -20.08
C ASN A 169 0.48 -0.19 -20.83
N GLU A 170 -0.02 -1.35 -20.41
CA GLU A 170 -1.17 -2.01 -21.04
C GLU A 170 -2.46 -1.23 -20.75
N PHE A 171 -2.56 -0.62 -19.57
CA PHE A 171 -3.63 0.33 -19.26
C PHE A 171 -3.62 1.51 -20.24
N VAL A 172 -2.48 2.18 -20.44
CA VAL A 172 -2.43 3.30 -21.40
C VAL A 172 -2.73 2.85 -22.83
N THR A 173 -2.30 1.66 -23.23
CA THR A 173 -2.50 1.17 -24.60
C THR A 173 -3.98 0.86 -24.90
N GLU A 174 -4.70 0.23 -23.97
CA GLU A 174 -6.07 -0.25 -24.21
C GLU A 174 -7.15 0.61 -23.55
N ALA A 175 -6.91 1.04 -22.31
CA ALA A 175 -7.89 1.74 -21.48
C ALA A 175 -7.97 3.23 -21.81
N TRP A 176 -6.87 3.87 -22.22
CA TRP A 176 -6.84 5.30 -22.55
C TRP A 176 -7.81 5.65 -23.67
N THR A 177 -7.79 4.90 -24.78
CA THR A 177 -8.69 5.12 -25.92
C THR A 177 -10.16 4.99 -25.51
N THR A 178 -10.46 3.96 -24.70
CA THR A 178 -11.82 3.74 -24.18
C THR A 178 -12.24 4.89 -23.25
N ALA A 179 -11.36 5.33 -22.35
CA ALA A 179 -11.59 6.45 -21.44
C ALA A 179 -11.82 7.77 -22.20
N MET A 180 -10.97 8.09 -23.18
CA MET A 180 -11.11 9.29 -24.01
C MET A 180 -12.41 9.28 -24.83
N SER A 181 -12.91 8.11 -25.25
CA SER A 181 -14.20 8.00 -25.94
C SER A 181 -15.42 8.36 -25.07
N MET A 182 -15.23 8.47 -23.75
CA MET A 182 -16.26 8.86 -22.78
C MET A 182 -16.10 10.33 -22.34
N VAL A 183 -15.07 11.03 -22.82
CA VAL A 183 -14.83 12.44 -22.56
C VAL A 183 -15.56 13.27 -23.63
N PRO A 184 -16.23 14.38 -23.28
CA PRO A 184 -16.83 15.30 -24.25
C PRO A 184 -15.82 15.75 -25.32
N ALA A 185 -16.21 15.75 -26.59
CA ALA A 185 -15.30 15.99 -27.71
C ALA A 185 -14.57 17.34 -27.59
N GLU A 186 -15.22 18.36 -27.04
CA GLU A 186 -14.64 19.67 -26.77
C GLU A 186 -13.54 19.66 -25.69
N GLN A 187 -13.53 18.69 -24.78
CA GLN A 187 -12.54 18.55 -23.70
C GLN A 187 -11.39 17.61 -24.06
N GLN A 188 -11.56 16.74 -25.09
CA GLN A 188 -10.53 15.78 -25.49
C GLN A 188 -9.19 16.44 -25.83
N PRO A 189 -9.12 17.51 -26.65
CA PRO A 189 -7.85 18.16 -26.98
C PRO A 189 -7.14 18.73 -25.76
N MET A 190 -7.90 19.25 -24.78
CA MET A 190 -7.34 19.79 -23.53
C MET A 190 -6.72 18.68 -22.69
N ILE A 191 -7.41 17.55 -22.52
CA ILE A 191 -6.89 16.41 -21.76
C ILE A 191 -5.67 15.79 -22.46
N GLU A 192 -5.69 15.69 -23.78
CA GLU A 192 -4.53 15.24 -24.56
C GLU A 192 -3.33 16.18 -24.40
N ALA A 193 -3.55 17.49 -24.46
CA ALA A 193 -2.50 18.48 -24.24
C ALA A 193 -1.91 18.40 -22.82
N MET A 194 -2.76 18.23 -21.80
CA MET A 194 -2.31 18.03 -20.41
C MET A 194 -1.52 16.73 -20.24
N ALA A 195 -2.00 15.63 -20.84
CA ALA A 195 -1.32 14.34 -20.77
C ALA A 195 0.02 14.33 -21.51
N ALA A 196 0.16 15.12 -22.57
CA ALA A 196 1.38 15.31 -23.34
C ALA A 196 2.33 16.36 -22.74
N GLN A 197 1.89 17.15 -21.76
CA GLN A 197 2.73 18.15 -21.11
C GLN A 197 3.87 17.46 -20.35
N LYS A 198 5.10 17.75 -20.77
CA LYS A 198 6.31 17.28 -20.08
C LYS A 198 6.39 17.88 -18.69
N GLN A 199 6.63 17.04 -17.69
CA GLN A 199 6.78 17.44 -16.30
C GLN A 199 8.25 17.71 -16.00
N PRO A 200 8.64 18.96 -15.70
CA PRO A 200 9.89 19.20 -14.99
C PRO A 200 9.78 18.57 -13.59
N PRO A 201 10.79 17.84 -13.10
CA PRO A 201 12.15 17.73 -13.62
C PRO A 201 12.42 16.55 -14.57
N LEU A 202 11.52 15.57 -14.67
CA LEU A 202 11.80 14.30 -15.35
C LEU A 202 11.88 14.44 -16.88
N GLY A 203 11.31 15.50 -17.45
CA GLY A 203 11.31 15.74 -18.91
C GLY A 203 10.41 14.78 -19.70
N LEU A 204 9.56 14.03 -18.99
CA LEU A 204 8.59 13.09 -19.51
C LEU A 204 7.17 13.62 -19.27
N SER A 205 6.28 13.36 -20.22
CA SER A 205 4.85 13.60 -20.06
C SER A 205 4.18 12.55 -19.18
N TYR A 206 2.98 12.84 -18.66
CA TYR A 206 2.21 11.86 -17.88
C TYR A 206 1.93 10.59 -18.68
N LYS A 207 1.65 10.74 -19.99
CA LYS A 207 1.43 9.62 -20.89
C LYS A 207 2.69 8.78 -21.08
N GLU A 208 3.82 9.41 -21.40
CA GLU A 208 5.11 8.69 -21.56
C GLU A 208 5.54 7.97 -20.28
N MET A 209 5.30 8.57 -19.11
CA MET A 209 5.56 7.90 -17.83
C MET A 209 4.65 6.69 -17.66
N ALA A 210 3.34 6.85 -17.83
CA ALA A 210 2.40 5.75 -17.68
C ALA A 210 2.65 4.60 -18.67
N GLU A 211 3.10 4.89 -19.90
CA GLU A 211 3.50 3.88 -20.89
C GLU A 211 4.78 3.10 -20.52
N LYS A 212 5.64 3.67 -19.66
CA LYS A 212 6.91 3.05 -19.24
C LYS A 212 6.85 2.44 -17.83
N ILE A 213 5.83 2.75 -17.05
CA ILE A 213 5.67 2.24 -15.69
C ILE A 213 5.32 0.74 -15.75
N ASP A 214 6.31 -0.07 -15.41
CA ASP A 214 6.25 -1.52 -15.21
C ASP A 214 7.14 -1.89 -14.01
N PHE A 215 6.84 -1.32 -12.85
CA PHE A 215 7.65 -1.51 -11.66
C PHE A 215 7.23 -2.76 -10.91
N GLN A 216 8.21 -3.39 -10.25
CA GLN A 216 7.94 -4.33 -9.16
C GLN A 216 8.28 -3.64 -7.84
N ILE A 217 7.28 -3.45 -6.97
CA ILE A 217 7.46 -2.72 -5.72
C ILE A 217 7.39 -3.72 -4.57
N ALA A 218 8.38 -3.68 -3.68
CA ALA A 218 8.36 -4.43 -2.44
C ALA A 218 8.53 -3.50 -1.21
N LEU A 219 7.74 -3.77 -0.18
CA LEU A 219 7.79 -3.13 1.13
C LEU A 219 8.15 -4.20 2.17
N LEU A 220 9.24 -3.97 2.89
CA LEU A 220 9.78 -4.90 3.86
C LEU A 220 9.83 -4.22 5.22
N ALA A 221 9.34 -4.87 6.27
CA ALA A 221 9.45 -4.35 7.62
C ALA A 221 9.86 -5.44 8.61
N SER A 222 10.80 -5.11 9.50
CA SER A 222 11.20 -5.92 10.65
C SER A 222 10.93 -5.10 11.93
N LEU A 223 10.16 -5.67 12.85
CA LEU A 223 9.87 -5.08 14.15
C LEU A 223 11.09 -5.14 15.05
N MET A 224 11.25 -4.09 15.86
CA MET A 224 12.30 -3.89 16.85
C MET A 224 11.64 -3.70 18.23
N PRO A 225 11.24 -4.78 18.91
CA PRO A 225 10.59 -4.71 20.23
C PRO A 225 11.42 -3.98 21.29
N GLU A 226 12.74 -4.04 21.17
CA GLU A 226 13.72 -3.37 22.04
C GLU A 226 13.76 -1.85 21.90
N ALA A 227 13.19 -1.30 20.82
CA ALA A 227 13.16 0.13 20.54
C ALA A 227 11.71 0.63 20.35
N PRO A 228 10.85 0.54 21.39
CA PRO A 228 9.46 0.96 21.27
C PRO A 228 9.32 2.45 20.99
N ILE A 229 8.34 2.76 20.15
CA ILE A 229 8.01 4.07 19.62
C ILE A 229 6.67 4.49 20.22
N GLN A 230 6.65 5.65 20.90
CA GLN A 230 5.39 6.30 21.25
C GLN A 230 4.85 7.06 20.04
N THR A 231 3.59 6.81 19.71
CA THR A 231 2.92 7.52 18.61
C THR A 231 2.63 8.95 19.05
N PRO A 232 3.15 9.99 18.36
CA PRO A 232 3.04 11.38 18.81
C PRO A 232 1.59 11.79 19.10
N GLY A 233 1.36 12.32 20.31
CA GLY A 233 0.04 12.78 20.73
C GLY A 233 -0.90 11.67 21.23
N THR A 234 -0.42 10.44 21.38
CA THR A 234 -1.20 9.32 21.95
C THR A 234 -0.35 8.50 22.94
N PRO A 235 -0.94 7.82 23.92
CA PRO A 235 -0.24 6.85 24.76
C PRO A 235 0.04 5.52 24.06
N VAL A 236 -0.30 5.39 22.76
CA VAL A 236 -0.07 4.15 22.01
C VAL A 236 1.42 3.96 21.76
N THR A 237 1.92 2.82 22.20
CA THR A 237 3.30 2.39 21.97
C THR A 237 3.32 1.28 20.94
N PHE A 238 4.09 1.47 19.88
CA PHE A 238 4.32 0.47 18.83
C PHE A 238 5.78 0.01 18.89
N PRO A 239 6.12 -1.24 18.53
CA PRO A 239 7.52 -1.61 18.37
C PRO A 239 8.23 -0.69 17.37
N GLY A 240 9.54 -0.51 17.54
CA GLY A 240 10.35 0.13 16.51
C GLY A 240 10.27 -0.64 15.20
N VAL A 241 10.58 0.02 14.08
CA VAL A 241 10.54 -0.62 12.77
C VAL A 241 11.81 -0.31 11.99
N ASN A 242 12.41 -1.36 11.43
CA ASN A 242 13.29 -1.25 10.28
C ASN A 242 12.45 -1.50 9.03
N ALA A 243 12.41 -0.53 8.12
CA ALA A 243 11.63 -0.65 6.90
C ALA A 243 12.51 -0.43 5.67
N ALA A 244 12.12 -1.05 4.56
CA ALA A 244 12.70 -0.78 3.26
C ALA A 244 11.64 -0.78 2.15
N LEU A 245 11.83 0.12 1.20
CA LEU A 245 11.15 0.18 -0.07
C LEU A 245 12.13 -0.29 -1.14
N VAL A 246 11.69 -1.23 -1.96
CA VAL A 246 12.44 -1.70 -3.13
C VAL A 246 11.59 -1.49 -4.37
N ILE A 247 12.16 -0.86 -5.38
CA ILE A 247 11.54 -0.62 -6.67
C ILE A 247 12.46 -1.22 -7.73
N ASP A 248 12.00 -2.29 -8.35
CA ASP A 248 12.70 -2.96 -9.45
C ASP A 248 12.19 -2.46 -10.79
N ARG A 249 12.97 -2.75 -11.84
CA ARG A 249 12.69 -2.33 -13.22
C ARG A 249 12.66 -0.80 -13.38
N VAL A 250 13.40 -0.07 -12.54
CA VAL A 250 13.57 1.39 -12.63
C VAL A 250 14.66 1.81 -13.63
N GLY A 251 15.26 0.87 -14.37
CA GLY A 251 16.39 1.13 -15.25
C GLY A 251 16.16 2.27 -16.26
N TRP A 252 14.93 2.41 -16.79
CA TRP A 252 14.59 3.51 -17.70
C TRP A 252 14.55 4.88 -17.01
N LEU A 253 14.29 4.91 -15.70
CA LEU A 253 14.18 6.13 -14.90
C LEU A 253 15.56 6.61 -14.39
N VAL A 254 16.55 5.71 -14.32
CA VAL A 254 17.90 5.99 -13.82
C VAL A 254 18.53 7.25 -14.44
N PRO A 255 18.57 7.46 -15.78
CA PRO A 255 19.21 8.64 -16.36
C PRO A 255 18.54 9.95 -15.89
N HIS A 256 17.21 9.94 -15.76
CA HIS A 256 16.43 11.08 -15.29
C HIS A 256 16.67 11.35 -13.79
N LEU A 257 16.73 10.28 -12.97
CA LEU A 257 17.08 10.41 -11.55
C LEU A 257 18.49 10.94 -11.38
N ARG A 258 19.44 10.51 -12.22
CA ARG A 258 20.80 11.02 -12.16
C ARG A 258 20.87 12.50 -12.46
N GLN A 259 20.28 12.90 -13.59
CA GLN A 259 20.25 14.31 -14.00
C GLN A 259 19.64 15.19 -12.90
N GLN A 260 18.57 14.73 -12.26
CA GLN A 260 17.85 15.52 -11.27
C GLN A 260 18.50 15.51 -9.88
N PHE A 261 18.94 14.35 -9.39
CA PHE A 261 19.33 14.19 -7.99
C PHE A 261 20.83 14.11 -7.77
N MET A 262 21.66 13.74 -8.76
CA MET A 262 23.12 13.68 -8.55
C MET A 262 23.71 15.00 -8.10
N PRO A 263 23.36 16.17 -8.67
CA PRO A 263 23.89 17.44 -8.19
C PRO A 263 23.61 17.68 -6.69
N MET A 264 22.44 17.25 -6.20
CA MET A 264 22.06 17.34 -4.79
C MET A 264 22.81 16.32 -3.93
N LEU A 265 22.98 15.09 -4.43
CA LEU A 265 23.64 14.00 -3.70
C LEU A 265 25.17 14.20 -3.57
N THR A 266 25.78 14.90 -4.52
CA THR A 266 27.23 15.16 -4.53
C THR A 266 27.60 16.57 -4.06
N ALA A 267 26.63 17.40 -3.69
CA ALA A 267 26.89 18.74 -3.18
C ALA A 267 27.68 18.70 -1.86
N ALA A 268 28.80 19.41 -1.81
CA ALA A 268 29.59 19.54 -0.59
C ALA A 268 28.75 20.21 0.51
N GLY A 269 28.67 19.59 1.69
CA GLY A 269 27.82 20.06 2.79
C GLY A 269 26.33 19.69 2.68
N GLY A 270 25.93 18.93 1.66
CA GLY A 270 24.56 18.42 1.53
C GLY A 270 24.17 17.44 2.65
N PRO A 271 22.85 17.22 2.88
CA PRO A 271 22.34 16.37 3.97
C PRO A 271 22.67 14.88 3.79
N VAL A 272 23.10 14.50 2.60
CA VAL A 272 23.39 13.12 2.18
C VAL A 272 24.86 13.01 1.81
N GLU A 273 25.45 11.88 2.13
CA GLU A 273 26.71 11.43 1.53
C GLU A 273 26.41 10.26 0.61
N ALA A 274 26.83 10.41 -0.65
CA ALA A 274 26.63 9.42 -1.69
C ALA A 274 27.95 9.09 -2.38
N THR A 275 28.05 7.86 -2.85
CA THR A 275 29.16 7.33 -3.64
C THR A 275 28.59 6.73 -4.92
N ASP A 276 29.33 6.88 -6.00
CA ASP A 276 29.02 6.27 -7.29
C ASP A 276 30.20 5.36 -7.65
N ALA A 277 29.95 4.05 -7.63
CA ALA A 277 30.96 3.05 -7.94
C ALA A 277 30.41 2.07 -8.97
N ASN A 278 30.94 2.12 -10.19
CA ASN A 278 30.66 1.16 -11.26
C ASN A 278 29.17 0.99 -11.63
N GLY A 279 28.39 2.08 -11.61
CA GLY A 279 26.95 2.03 -11.88
C GLY A 279 26.12 1.57 -10.68
N VAL A 280 26.67 1.70 -9.47
CA VAL A 280 25.93 1.55 -8.22
C VAL A 280 26.09 2.85 -7.44
N ILE A 281 24.98 3.58 -7.30
CA ILE A 281 24.93 4.81 -6.51
C ILE A 281 24.39 4.44 -5.14
N SER A 282 25.20 4.58 -4.10
CA SER A 282 24.78 4.29 -2.73
C SER A 282 25.03 5.48 -1.83
N GLY A 283 24.16 5.69 -0.85
CA GLY A 283 24.32 6.82 0.05
C GLY A 283 23.49 6.70 1.31
N LYS A 284 23.76 7.61 2.24
CA LYS A 284 23.01 7.74 3.49
C LYS A 284 22.96 9.19 3.94
N PHE A 285 21.99 9.51 4.77
CA PHE A 285 21.94 10.81 5.44
C PHE A 285 23.13 10.94 6.39
N ARG A 286 23.75 12.12 6.47
CA ARG A 286 24.95 12.36 7.30
C ARG A 286 24.66 12.27 8.81
N ALA A 287 23.45 12.64 9.21
CA ALA A 287 22.99 12.56 10.59
C ALA A 287 21.66 11.79 10.67
N PRO A 288 21.39 11.11 11.79
CA PRO A 288 20.06 10.58 12.08
C PRO A 288 19.02 11.71 12.09
N MET A 289 17.83 11.42 11.57
CA MET A 289 16.69 12.31 11.57
C MET A 289 15.76 11.93 12.72
N GLY A 290 15.34 12.93 13.50
CA GLY A 290 14.47 12.74 14.67
C GLY A 290 15.26 12.51 15.98
N PRO A 291 14.59 12.64 17.15
CA PRO A 291 15.22 12.39 18.44
C PRO A 291 15.32 10.88 18.73
N PRO A 292 16.38 10.39 19.40
CA PRO A 292 16.41 9.02 19.92
C PRO A 292 15.19 8.74 20.84
N PRO A 293 14.61 7.52 20.82
CA PRO A 293 14.94 6.33 20.03
C PRO A 293 14.23 6.28 18.65
N MET A 294 13.56 7.37 18.26
CA MET A 294 12.84 7.51 17.00
C MET A 294 13.74 7.84 15.82
N ASP A 295 15.03 7.95 16.06
CA ASP A 295 15.98 8.38 15.06
C ASP A 295 16.16 7.30 13.99
N PHE A 296 16.15 7.77 12.75
CA PHE A 296 16.39 6.93 11.58
C PHE A 296 17.36 7.65 10.67
N GLN A 297 18.23 6.90 9.99
CA GLN A 297 19.24 7.44 9.09
C GLN A 297 19.01 6.78 7.74
N PRO A 298 18.15 7.35 6.88
CA PRO A 298 17.82 6.72 5.61
C PRO A 298 19.09 6.43 4.82
N ALA A 299 19.13 5.24 4.24
CA ALA A 299 20.19 4.80 3.35
C ALA A 299 19.55 4.28 2.06
N PHE A 300 20.22 4.46 0.94
CA PHE A 300 19.70 4.01 -0.35
C PHE A 300 20.80 3.39 -1.21
N LEU A 301 20.37 2.58 -2.17
CA LEU A 301 21.20 2.01 -3.23
C LEU A 301 20.40 2.00 -4.53
N LEU A 302 20.96 2.59 -5.58
CA LEU A 302 20.48 2.49 -6.95
C LEU A 302 21.49 1.68 -7.75
N ASP A 303 21.11 0.46 -8.13
CA ASP A 303 21.88 -0.42 -9.01
C ASP A 303 21.38 -0.24 -10.44
N GLU A 304 22.19 0.36 -11.29
CA GLU A 304 21.83 0.65 -12.68
C GLU A 304 21.76 -0.60 -13.54
N LYS A 305 22.59 -1.61 -13.23
CA LYS A 305 22.65 -2.87 -13.98
C LYS A 305 21.48 -3.77 -13.65
N ALA A 306 21.12 -3.84 -12.37
CA ALA A 306 19.92 -4.53 -11.93
C ALA A 306 18.64 -3.73 -12.23
N GLY A 307 18.76 -2.42 -12.46
CA GLY A 307 17.61 -1.52 -12.61
C GLY A 307 16.78 -1.46 -11.33
N ARG A 308 17.45 -1.37 -10.16
CA ARG A 308 16.81 -1.52 -8.85
C ARG A 308 17.18 -0.39 -7.90
N LEU A 309 16.17 0.18 -7.27
CA LEU A 309 16.31 1.15 -6.18
C LEU A 309 15.91 0.49 -4.85
N LEU A 310 16.76 0.58 -3.84
CA LEU A 310 16.48 0.22 -2.46
C LEU A 310 16.59 1.47 -1.60
N ILE A 311 15.63 1.69 -0.72
CA ILE A 311 15.66 2.73 0.31
C ILE A 311 15.31 2.05 1.63
N ALA A 312 16.19 2.15 2.62
CA ALA A 312 16.01 1.59 3.95
C ALA A 312 16.03 2.69 5.02
N THR A 313 15.34 2.47 6.13
CA THR A 313 15.31 3.43 7.26
C THR A 313 16.67 3.57 7.95
N ARG A 314 17.54 2.57 7.87
CA ARG A 314 18.87 2.54 8.52
C ARG A 314 19.93 1.89 7.63
N PRO A 315 21.21 2.31 7.71
CA PRO A 315 22.28 1.71 6.92
C PRO A 315 22.50 0.22 7.24
N GLY A 316 22.39 -0.16 8.51
CA GLY A 316 22.52 -1.56 8.93
C GLY A 316 21.46 -2.46 8.32
N TYR A 317 20.22 -1.97 8.18
CA TYR A 317 19.14 -2.72 7.54
C TYR A 317 19.35 -2.85 6.02
N LEU A 318 19.82 -1.78 5.35
CA LEU A 318 20.21 -1.85 3.95
C LEU A 318 21.32 -2.89 3.73
N ALA A 319 22.35 -2.88 4.57
CA ALA A 319 23.44 -3.86 4.49
C ALA A 319 22.94 -5.31 4.66
N ALA A 320 22.01 -5.54 5.60
CA ALA A 320 21.41 -6.86 5.81
C ALA A 320 20.58 -7.33 4.59
N LEU A 321 19.84 -6.43 3.95
CA LEU A 321 19.10 -6.73 2.71
C LEU A 321 20.04 -7.13 1.56
N LEU A 322 21.21 -6.50 1.46
CA LEU A 322 22.23 -6.80 0.44
C LEU A 322 23.09 -8.03 0.77
N GLY A 323 23.09 -8.48 2.03
CA GLY A 323 23.78 -9.70 2.46
C GLY A 323 23.24 -10.95 1.74
N LYS A 324 24.05 -12.02 1.68
CA LYS A 324 23.64 -13.30 1.05
C LYS A 324 23.01 -14.27 2.04
N ASP A 325 23.41 -14.17 3.31
CA ASP A 325 22.94 -15.02 4.39
C ASP A 325 21.70 -14.42 5.09
N ASP A 326 21.13 -15.18 6.02
CA ASP A 326 19.99 -14.74 6.85
C ASP A 326 18.83 -14.13 6.06
N LYS A 327 18.27 -14.93 5.14
CA LYS A 327 17.09 -14.57 4.35
C LYS A 327 15.79 -15.09 4.94
N LEU A 328 14.70 -14.38 4.64
CA LEU A 328 13.33 -14.72 5.07
C LEU A 328 12.96 -16.16 4.66
N THR A 329 13.39 -16.61 3.50
CA THR A 329 13.14 -17.95 2.97
C THR A 329 13.77 -19.08 3.79
N ALA A 330 14.77 -18.78 4.63
CA ALA A 330 15.35 -19.72 5.58
C ALA A 330 14.62 -19.74 6.95
N HIS A 331 13.67 -18.82 7.19
CA HIS A 331 12.94 -18.75 8.45
C HIS A 331 11.86 -19.85 8.52
N PRO A 332 11.81 -20.69 9.58
CA PRO A 332 10.87 -21.81 9.66
C PRO A 332 9.39 -21.38 9.60
N GLU A 333 9.04 -20.26 10.25
CA GLU A 333 7.68 -19.73 10.21
C GLU A 333 7.27 -19.32 8.79
N PHE A 334 8.19 -18.72 8.03
CA PHE A 334 7.95 -18.36 6.64
C PHE A 334 7.77 -19.61 5.78
N GLN A 335 8.61 -20.63 5.96
CA GLN A 335 8.48 -21.89 5.21
C GLN A 335 7.14 -22.59 5.49
N ALA A 336 6.68 -22.56 6.74
CA ALA A 336 5.36 -23.07 7.10
C ALA A 336 4.23 -22.25 6.47
N ALA A 337 4.31 -20.92 6.53
CA ALA A 337 3.34 -20.01 5.94
C ALA A 337 3.30 -20.12 4.40
N TRP A 338 4.45 -20.34 3.75
CA TRP A 338 4.57 -20.43 2.29
C TRP A 338 4.32 -21.82 1.72
N LYS A 339 3.98 -22.80 2.56
CA LYS A 339 3.72 -24.16 2.11
C LYS A 339 2.60 -24.20 1.07
N ASP A 340 2.84 -24.89 -0.05
CA ASP A 340 1.89 -25.03 -1.17
C ASP A 340 1.55 -23.71 -1.89
N LEU A 341 2.25 -22.60 -1.60
CA LEU A 341 2.14 -21.35 -2.36
C LEU A 341 3.11 -21.36 -3.56
N PRO A 342 2.77 -20.67 -4.67
CA PRO A 342 3.68 -20.50 -5.79
C PRO A 342 5.03 -19.91 -5.38
N ALA A 343 6.10 -20.43 -6.01
CA ALA A 343 7.45 -19.89 -5.85
C ALA A 343 7.61 -18.56 -6.60
N ASP A 344 7.03 -18.50 -7.79
CA ASP A 344 6.98 -17.34 -8.66
C ASP A 344 5.58 -16.71 -8.59
N GLY A 345 5.51 -15.39 -8.75
CA GLY A 345 4.27 -14.64 -8.68
C GLY A 345 4.41 -13.25 -9.26
N ASN A 346 3.33 -12.49 -9.14
CA ASN A 346 3.26 -11.09 -9.53
C ASN A 346 3.19 -10.19 -8.30
N GLY A 347 2.59 -10.69 -7.22
CA GLY A 347 2.61 -10.03 -5.94
C GLY A 347 2.33 -11.00 -4.81
N CYS A 348 2.71 -10.60 -3.62
CA CYS A 348 2.53 -11.40 -2.43
C CYS A 348 2.45 -10.57 -1.17
N LEU A 349 1.96 -11.20 -0.11
CA LEU A 349 1.98 -10.68 1.25
C LEU A 349 2.46 -11.79 2.17
N TYR A 350 3.38 -11.47 3.06
CA TYR A 350 3.73 -12.26 4.23
C TYR A 350 3.63 -11.38 5.46
N ALA A 351 2.96 -11.88 6.50
CA ALA A 351 2.93 -11.28 7.82
C ALA A 351 3.27 -12.35 8.86
N SER A 352 4.32 -12.13 9.66
CA SER A 352 4.72 -13.03 10.75
C SER A 352 3.70 -13.03 11.89
N SER A 353 3.71 -14.05 12.76
CA SER A 353 2.87 -14.01 13.96
C SER A 353 3.21 -12.80 14.84
N ARG A 354 4.49 -12.44 14.91
CA ARG A 354 4.98 -11.26 15.66
C ARG A 354 4.35 -9.98 15.12
N PHE A 355 4.23 -9.84 13.80
CA PHE A 355 3.55 -8.70 13.18
C PHE A 355 2.07 -8.62 13.54
N ILE A 356 1.34 -9.73 13.39
CA ILE A 356 -0.09 -9.80 13.68
C ILE A 356 -0.38 -9.46 15.16
N GLN A 357 0.47 -9.95 16.06
CA GLN A 357 0.37 -9.65 17.49
C GLN A 357 0.63 -8.16 17.78
N ALA A 358 1.66 -7.57 17.18
CA ALA A 358 1.97 -6.14 17.33
C ALA A 358 0.84 -5.25 16.79
N LEU A 359 0.28 -5.59 15.62
CA LEU A 359 -0.87 -4.90 15.04
C LEU A 359 -2.09 -4.99 15.96
N THR A 360 -2.40 -6.17 16.46
CA THR A 360 -3.54 -6.38 17.36
C THR A 360 -3.37 -5.63 18.68
N ALA A 361 -2.16 -5.61 19.24
CA ALA A 361 -1.85 -4.83 20.43
C ALA A 361 -2.01 -3.31 20.18
N GLY A 362 -1.54 -2.81 19.03
CA GLY A 362 -1.73 -1.43 18.61
C GLY A 362 -3.21 -1.05 18.46
N LEU A 363 -4.02 -1.93 17.85
CA LEU A 363 -5.46 -1.74 17.73
C LEU A 363 -6.16 -1.66 19.08
N LYS A 364 -5.79 -2.52 20.04
CA LYS A 364 -6.34 -2.48 21.41
C LYS A 364 -6.02 -1.15 22.10
N GLN A 365 -4.78 -0.68 21.99
CA GLN A 365 -4.36 0.59 22.58
C GLN A 365 -5.05 1.79 21.90
N GLY A 366 -5.21 1.77 20.58
CA GLY A 366 -5.91 2.82 19.83
C GLY A 366 -7.42 2.86 20.08
N GLY A 367 -8.07 1.70 20.15
CA GLY A 367 -9.50 1.58 20.48
C GLY A 367 -9.84 2.05 21.90
N ALA A 368 -8.90 1.91 22.85
CA ALA A 368 -9.06 2.48 24.18
C ALA A 368 -9.11 4.02 24.18
N LEU A 369 -8.56 4.68 23.15
CA LEU A 369 -8.57 6.14 23.03
C LEU A 369 -9.87 6.68 22.41
N THR A 370 -10.46 5.95 21.45
CA THR A 370 -11.78 6.29 20.89
C THR A 370 -12.92 6.03 21.87
N ALA A 371 -12.72 5.13 22.85
CA ALA A 371 -13.64 4.87 23.95
C ALA A 371 -13.94 6.08 24.84
N ALA A 372 -13.05 7.08 24.88
CA ALA A 372 -13.28 8.31 25.62
C ALA A 372 -14.31 9.23 24.94
N ALA A 373 -14.65 9.02 23.67
CA ALA A 373 -15.56 9.85 22.89
C ALA A 373 -16.92 9.18 22.61
N ASP A 374 -16.95 7.86 22.42
CA ASP A 374 -18.18 7.06 22.28
C ASP A 374 -18.05 5.72 23.04
N PRO A 375 -18.55 5.64 24.28
CA PRO A 375 -18.40 4.44 25.12
C PRO A 375 -19.11 3.20 24.56
N ALA A 376 -20.24 3.37 23.86
CA ALA A 376 -21.04 2.26 23.35
C ALA A 376 -20.45 1.67 22.06
N GLY A 377 -20.02 2.53 21.14
CA GLY A 377 -19.27 2.13 19.95
C GLY A 377 -17.93 1.49 20.30
N ALA A 378 -17.25 1.99 21.33
CA ALA A 378 -15.98 1.46 21.75
C ALA A 378 -16.06 0.12 22.49
N ALA A 379 -17.10 -0.13 23.28
CA ALA A 379 -17.31 -1.45 23.89
C ALA A 379 -17.51 -2.55 22.82
N THR A 380 -18.22 -2.22 21.73
CA THR A 380 -18.41 -3.12 20.59
C THR A 380 -17.10 -3.33 19.83
N THR A 381 -16.36 -2.24 19.58
CA THR A 381 -15.06 -2.28 18.90
C THR A 381 -14.01 -3.08 19.69
N ALA A 382 -13.95 -2.89 21.02
CA ALA A 382 -13.04 -3.62 21.90
C ALA A 382 -13.33 -5.13 21.88
N LYS A 383 -14.62 -5.53 21.93
CA LYS A 383 -15.02 -6.93 21.79
C LYS A 383 -14.57 -7.52 20.45
N ILE A 384 -14.70 -6.79 19.35
CA ILE A 384 -14.24 -7.24 18.02
C ILE A 384 -12.72 -7.42 18.03
N ILE A 385 -11.96 -6.46 18.58
CA ILE A 385 -10.50 -6.54 18.64
C ILE A 385 -10.05 -7.70 19.54
N ASP A 386 -10.74 -7.98 20.65
CA ASP A 386 -10.44 -9.11 21.53
C ASP A 386 -10.71 -10.48 20.88
N LEU A 387 -11.58 -10.54 19.86
CA LEU A 387 -11.79 -11.74 19.07
C LEU A 387 -10.68 -11.98 18.04
N ILE A 388 -9.89 -10.96 17.66
CA ILE A 388 -8.87 -11.10 16.61
C ILE A 388 -7.86 -12.21 16.96
N PRO A 389 -7.20 -12.24 18.15
CA PRO A 389 -6.24 -13.30 18.46
C PRO A 389 -6.85 -14.71 18.49
N LYS A 390 -8.16 -14.83 18.74
CA LYS A 390 -8.84 -16.12 18.73
C LYS A 390 -8.91 -16.72 17.32
N TYR A 391 -9.07 -15.86 16.30
CA TYR A 391 -9.25 -16.28 14.91
C TYR A 391 -8.04 -16.03 14.03
N ILE A 392 -7.10 -15.19 14.46
CA ILE A 392 -5.90 -14.80 13.70
C ILE A 392 -4.70 -14.80 14.67
N HIS A 393 -3.96 -15.90 14.68
CA HIS A 393 -2.84 -16.10 15.63
C HIS A 393 -1.56 -16.62 14.99
N GLY A 394 -1.61 -17.12 13.75
CA GLY A 394 -0.45 -17.61 13.02
C GLY A 394 0.03 -16.64 11.94
N PRO A 395 1.16 -16.96 11.28
CA PRO A 395 1.63 -16.19 10.14
C PRO A 395 0.61 -16.27 9.00
N GLN A 396 0.54 -15.20 8.21
CA GLN A 396 -0.35 -15.09 7.05
C GLN A 396 0.51 -14.98 5.80
N ALA A 397 0.19 -15.76 4.76
CA ALA A 397 0.85 -15.65 3.47
C ALA A 397 -0.16 -15.66 2.32
N VAL A 398 0.06 -14.82 1.32
CA VAL A 398 -0.73 -14.73 0.09
C VAL A 398 0.23 -14.55 -1.07
N CYS A 399 0.00 -15.24 -2.18
CA CYS A 399 0.71 -15.04 -3.43
C CYS A 399 -0.31 -15.10 -4.57
N TYR A 400 -0.23 -14.15 -5.50
CA TYR A 400 -0.94 -14.27 -6.76
C TYR A 400 0.05 -14.32 -7.92
N ALA A 401 -0.30 -15.15 -8.91
CA ALA A 401 0.52 -15.48 -10.06
C ALA A 401 -0.35 -15.43 -11.32
N ASN A 402 0.13 -14.67 -12.29
CA ASN A 402 -0.48 -14.57 -13.60
C ASN A 402 -0.03 -15.75 -14.46
N LEU A 403 -1.00 -16.61 -14.78
CA LEU A 403 -0.84 -17.73 -15.71
C LEU A 403 -1.22 -17.28 -17.13
N PRO A 404 -0.87 -18.04 -18.18
CA PRO A 404 -1.28 -17.73 -19.55
C PRO A 404 -2.80 -17.66 -19.72
N ASP A 405 -3.53 -18.43 -18.93
CA ASP A 405 -4.98 -18.63 -19.02
C ASP A 405 -5.78 -17.97 -17.89
N GLY A 406 -5.13 -17.25 -16.96
CA GLY A 406 -5.83 -16.67 -15.82
C GLY A 406 -4.94 -16.10 -14.72
N ILE A 407 -5.57 -15.79 -13.60
CA ILE A 407 -4.91 -15.31 -12.37
C ILE A 407 -5.16 -16.34 -11.28
N LEU A 408 -4.09 -16.95 -10.77
CA LEU A 408 -4.14 -17.83 -9.61
C LEU A 408 -3.77 -17.02 -8.37
N THR A 409 -4.60 -17.07 -7.33
CA THR A 409 -4.23 -16.61 -5.99
C THR A 409 -4.22 -17.81 -5.05
N ALA A 410 -3.16 -17.95 -4.27
CA ALA A 410 -3.03 -18.94 -3.21
C ALA A 410 -2.72 -18.23 -1.90
N ALA A 411 -3.34 -18.67 -0.81
CA ALA A 411 -3.21 -18.04 0.50
C ALA A 411 -3.24 -19.07 1.62
N ASN A 412 -2.30 -18.98 2.56
CA ASN A 412 -2.35 -19.65 3.83
C ASN A 412 -2.70 -18.62 4.90
N VAL A 413 -3.95 -18.61 5.31
CA VAL A 413 -4.49 -17.61 6.25
C VAL A 413 -5.40 -18.26 7.29
N SER A 414 -5.57 -17.61 8.44
CA SER A 414 -6.33 -18.19 9.55
C SER A 414 -7.83 -18.30 9.26
N LEU A 415 -8.36 -17.41 8.41
CA LEU A 415 -9.77 -17.42 8.02
C LEU A 415 -9.98 -18.26 6.75
N PRO A 416 -10.98 -19.15 6.70
CA PRO A 416 -11.34 -19.84 5.46
C PRO A 416 -11.96 -18.83 4.49
N ALA A 417 -11.56 -18.87 3.23
CA ALA A 417 -12.21 -18.12 2.18
C ALA A 417 -13.39 -18.93 1.63
N ALA A 418 -14.60 -18.43 1.83
CA ALA A 418 -15.82 -19.02 1.27
C ALA A 418 -16.18 -18.45 -0.12
N ASN A 419 -15.53 -17.37 -0.57
CA ASN A 419 -15.78 -16.77 -1.88
C ASN A 419 -14.48 -16.34 -2.60
N PRO A 420 -14.45 -16.32 -3.95
CA PRO A 420 -13.27 -15.93 -4.73
C PRO A 420 -12.86 -14.46 -4.53
N SER A 421 -13.82 -13.57 -4.24
CA SER A 421 -13.58 -12.14 -4.07
C SER A 421 -12.89 -11.77 -2.75
N SER A 422 -13.07 -12.55 -1.67
CA SER A 422 -12.45 -12.26 -0.36
C SER A 422 -10.93 -12.39 -0.36
N ILE A 423 -10.36 -13.26 -1.18
CA ILE A 423 -8.91 -13.56 -1.14
C ILE A 423 -8.09 -12.44 -1.79
N SER A 424 -8.61 -11.80 -2.85
CA SER A 424 -7.92 -10.72 -3.57
C SER A 424 -8.18 -9.33 -2.98
N SER A 425 -9.38 -9.10 -2.41
CA SER A 425 -9.80 -7.77 -1.96
C SER A 425 -9.67 -7.56 -0.44
N LEU A 426 -9.93 -8.55 0.41
CA LEU A 426 -9.96 -8.29 1.87
C LEU A 426 -8.57 -8.30 2.51
N THR A 427 -7.61 -9.12 2.09
CA THR A 427 -6.30 -9.18 2.77
C THR A 427 -5.38 -8.03 2.35
N THR A 428 -5.28 -7.73 1.06
CA THR A 428 -4.42 -6.65 0.55
C THR A 428 -4.97 -5.27 0.91
N ILE A 429 -6.28 -5.05 0.75
CA ILE A 429 -6.90 -3.77 1.15
C ILE A 429 -7.02 -3.69 2.67
N ALA A 430 -7.39 -4.73 3.43
CA ALA A 430 -7.46 -4.57 4.89
C ALA A 430 -6.08 -4.41 5.55
N VAL A 431 -5.01 -5.03 5.04
CA VAL A 431 -3.65 -4.79 5.56
C VAL A 431 -3.13 -3.41 5.16
N LEU A 432 -3.31 -3.00 3.89
CA LEU A 432 -2.96 -1.65 3.47
C LEU A 432 -3.80 -0.58 4.17
N SER A 433 -5.10 -0.79 4.35
CA SER A 433 -6.01 0.14 5.05
C SER A 433 -5.77 0.16 6.56
N SER A 434 -5.45 -0.97 7.21
CA SER A 434 -5.14 -1.00 8.65
C SER A 434 -3.78 -0.37 8.98
N LEU A 435 -2.79 -0.48 8.10
CA LEU A 435 -1.50 0.20 8.24
C LEU A 435 -1.55 1.66 7.79
N ALA A 436 -2.32 1.97 6.73
CA ALA A 436 -2.40 3.32 6.19
C ALA A 436 -3.20 4.23 7.10
N VAL A 437 -4.36 3.86 7.67
CA VAL A 437 -5.23 4.87 8.31
C VAL A 437 -4.56 5.64 9.46
N PRO A 438 -3.90 5.01 10.46
CA PRO A 438 -3.27 5.75 11.56
C PRO A 438 -1.97 6.47 11.14
N ALA A 439 -1.14 5.81 10.32
CA ALA A 439 0.14 6.38 9.87
C ALA A 439 -0.08 7.50 8.83
N PHE A 440 -1.04 7.35 7.92
CA PHE A 440 -1.44 8.36 6.94
C PHE A 440 -2.11 9.55 7.61
N ASN A 441 -2.95 9.36 8.63
CA ASN A 441 -3.49 10.49 9.38
C ASN A 441 -2.39 11.26 10.12
N ALA A 442 -1.40 10.57 10.71
CA ALA A 442 -0.25 11.21 11.36
C ALA A 442 0.69 11.91 10.37
N VAL A 443 0.99 11.28 9.23
CA VAL A 443 1.85 11.82 8.16
C VAL A 443 1.16 12.91 7.36
N GLN A 444 -0.14 12.81 7.08
CA GLN A 444 -0.92 13.90 6.49
C GLN A 444 -0.95 15.10 7.43
N LYS A 445 -1.15 14.88 8.73
CA LYS A 445 -1.08 15.97 9.72
C LYS A 445 0.30 16.62 9.71
N GLN A 446 1.39 15.85 9.78
CA GLN A 446 2.74 16.40 9.70
C GLN A 446 3.05 17.07 8.36
N GLY A 447 2.55 16.52 7.25
CA GLY A 447 2.71 17.07 5.90
C GLY A 447 1.94 18.37 5.73
N ASN A 448 0.72 18.46 6.29
CA ASN A 448 -0.07 19.68 6.33
C ASN A 448 0.60 20.72 7.23
N ASP A 449 1.08 20.34 8.42
CA ASP A 449 1.82 21.23 9.31
C ASP A 449 3.09 21.79 8.62
N MET A 450 3.84 20.94 7.91
CA MET A 450 5.04 21.32 7.15
C MET A 450 4.70 22.21 5.94
N LYS A 451 3.60 21.93 5.24
CA LYS A 451 3.10 22.76 4.14
C LYS A 451 2.72 24.15 4.66
N THR A 452 1.98 24.22 5.76
CA THR A 452 1.56 25.47 6.39
C THR A 452 2.77 26.28 6.89
N LEU A 453 3.77 25.61 7.49
CA LEU A 453 5.06 26.21 7.84
C LEU A 453 5.77 26.82 6.63
N ASN A 454 5.84 26.09 5.52
CA ASN A 454 6.49 26.55 4.30
C ASN A 454 5.73 27.73 3.65
N ASN A 455 4.39 27.67 3.65
CA ASN A 455 3.55 28.75 3.14
C ASN A 455 3.80 30.05 3.94
N GLY A 456 3.80 29.99 5.27
CA GLY A 456 4.08 31.15 6.12
C GLY A 456 5.47 31.75 5.86
N LYS A 457 6.49 30.92 5.62
CA LYS A 457 7.82 31.41 5.23
C LYS A 457 7.82 32.13 3.89
N GLN A 458 7.14 31.59 2.89
CA GLN A 458 7.02 32.23 1.58
C GLN A 458 6.32 33.58 1.67
N VAL A 459 5.30 33.71 2.52
CA VAL A 459 4.66 35.00 2.79
C VAL A 459 5.66 35.98 3.41
N VAL A 460 6.42 35.60 4.44
CA VAL A 460 7.44 36.51 5.04
C VAL A 460 8.55 36.89 4.05
N LEU A 461 8.98 35.98 3.18
CA LEU A 461 9.91 36.32 2.10
C LEU A 461 9.27 37.31 1.10
N GLY A 462 8.00 37.12 0.76
CA GLY A 462 7.23 38.06 -0.05
C GLY A 462 7.11 39.44 0.61
N LEU A 463 6.89 39.49 1.93
CA LEU A 463 6.87 40.75 2.70
C LEU A 463 8.23 41.46 2.63
N LYS A 464 9.35 40.73 2.74
CA LYS A 464 10.69 41.30 2.58
C LYS A 464 10.94 41.79 1.16
N GLN A 465 10.50 41.06 0.15
CA GLN A 465 10.60 41.50 -1.24
C GLN A 465 9.78 42.76 -1.47
N TYR A 466 8.55 42.83 -0.95
CA TYR A 466 7.69 44.00 -1.01
C TYR A 466 8.36 45.22 -0.37
N ALA A 467 8.97 45.04 0.81
CA ALA A 467 9.64 46.10 1.54
C ALA A 467 10.83 46.73 0.79
N ILE A 468 11.53 45.96 -0.06
CA ILE A 468 12.62 46.48 -0.91
C ILE A 468 12.11 47.63 -1.79
N ASP A 469 10.89 47.47 -2.34
CA ASP A 469 10.28 48.43 -3.26
C ASP A 469 9.41 49.48 -2.52
N HIS A 470 9.18 49.30 -1.21
CA HIS A 470 8.27 50.12 -0.39
C HIS A 470 8.93 50.71 0.87
N GLU A 471 10.18 51.18 0.75
CA GLU A 471 10.89 51.90 1.81
C GLU A 471 10.98 51.12 3.14
N GLY A 472 11.15 49.80 3.08
CA GLY A 472 11.23 48.93 4.26
C GLY A 472 9.87 48.57 4.88
N LYS A 473 8.76 49.09 4.37
CA LYS A 473 7.42 48.87 4.94
C LYS A 473 6.79 47.59 4.40
N TYR A 474 6.12 46.85 5.28
CA TYR A 474 5.25 45.76 4.89
C TYR A 474 3.87 46.26 4.44
N PRO A 475 3.17 45.53 3.56
CA PRO A 475 1.87 45.94 3.05
C PRO A 475 0.82 45.95 4.17
N ALA A 476 -0.17 46.81 4.05
CA ALA A 476 -1.29 46.89 5.00
C ALA A 476 -2.21 45.65 4.94
N ASP A 477 -2.21 44.94 3.81
CA ASP A 477 -2.95 43.71 3.53
C ASP A 477 -2.05 42.74 2.75
N LEU A 478 -2.00 41.47 3.17
CA LEU A 478 -1.21 40.43 2.51
C LEU A 478 -1.61 40.21 1.05
N ARG A 479 -2.83 40.58 0.64
CA ARG A 479 -3.29 40.52 -0.76
C ARG A 479 -2.47 41.41 -1.70
N ALA A 480 -1.84 42.47 -1.21
CA ALA A 480 -0.96 43.30 -2.02
C ALA A 480 0.20 42.50 -2.64
N LEU A 481 0.67 41.44 -1.96
CA LEU A 481 1.70 40.54 -2.47
C LEU A 481 1.26 39.79 -3.75
N LEU A 482 -0.04 39.51 -3.90
CA LEU A 482 -0.58 38.90 -5.12
C LEU A 482 -0.80 39.94 -6.22
N THR A 483 -1.34 41.11 -5.85
CA THR A 483 -1.64 42.19 -6.79
C THR A 483 -0.38 42.70 -7.50
N GLU A 484 0.75 42.73 -6.80
CA GLU A 484 2.04 43.13 -7.35
C GLU A 484 2.83 41.96 -7.96
N GLY A 485 2.25 40.76 -7.99
CA GLY A 485 2.88 39.57 -8.59
C GLY A 485 4.08 39.02 -7.81
N ILE A 486 4.30 39.47 -6.57
CA ILE A 486 5.35 38.96 -5.67
C ILE A 486 5.05 37.52 -5.24
N LEU A 487 3.78 37.22 -5.02
CA LEU A 487 3.25 35.86 -4.86
C LEU A 487 2.31 35.53 -6.01
N THR A 488 2.30 34.26 -6.42
CA THR A 488 1.48 33.77 -7.55
C THR A 488 0.36 32.83 -7.12
N ASP A 489 0.30 32.45 -5.84
CA ASP A 489 -0.65 31.48 -5.30
C ASP A 489 -1.40 32.06 -4.10
N GLU A 490 -2.71 32.29 -4.26
CA GLU A 490 -3.58 32.85 -3.22
C GLU A 490 -3.67 31.96 -1.97
N ARG A 491 -3.45 30.65 -2.13
CA ARG A 491 -3.51 29.69 -1.01
C ARG A 491 -2.44 29.97 0.05
N LEU A 492 -1.36 30.66 -0.30
CA LEU A 492 -0.30 31.05 0.62
C LEU A 492 -0.79 32.05 1.68
N LEU A 493 -1.84 32.83 1.37
CA LEU A 493 -2.40 33.84 2.28
C LEU A 493 -3.32 33.25 3.37
N THR A 494 -3.46 31.92 3.41
CA THR A 494 -4.30 31.23 4.38
C THR A 494 -3.54 30.14 5.12
N CYS A 495 -3.94 29.91 6.37
CA CYS A 495 -3.54 28.81 7.24
C CYS A 495 -4.80 27.96 7.50
N ASP A 496 -4.81 26.71 7.01
CA ASP A 496 -5.94 25.78 7.14
C ASP A 496 -7.30 26.35 6.68
N GLY A 497 -7.28 27.14 5.59
CA GLY A 497 -8.46 27.75 5.00
C GLY A 497 -8.95 29.03 5.68
N ALA A 498 -8.29 29.47 6.75
CA ALA A 498 -8.53 30.74 7.41
C ALA A 498 -7.36 31.72 7.16
N PRO A 499 -7.59 33.05 7.14
CA PRO A 499 -6.50 34.02 7.00
C PRO A 499 -5.48 33.92 8.13
N TRP A 500 -4.22 34.22 7.82
CA TRP A 500 -3.19 34.41 8.85
C TRP A 500 -3.55 35.58 9.78
N LEU A 501 -3.23 35.47 11.07
CA LEU A 501 -3.11 36.65 11.93
C LEU A 501 -1.84 37.37 11.53
N TYR A 502 -1.95 38.62 11.12
CA TYR A 502 -0.85 39.37 10.53
C TYR A 502 -0.60 40.68 11.27
N ASP A 503 0.66 40.94 11.63
CA ASP A 503 1.08 42.20 12.21
C ASP A 503 1.62 43.16 11.14
N ARG A 504 0.71 43.97 10.62
CA ARG A 504 0.99 45.01 9.62
C ARG A 504 1.80 46.21 10.15
N THR A 505 2.08 46.28 11.46
CA THR A 505 2.86 47.39 12.03
C THR A 505 4.36 47.16 11.94
N LEU A 506 4.77 45.91 11.63
CA LEU A 506 6.15 45.53 11.48
C LEU A 506 6.72 45.94 10.11
N THR A 507 8.04 46.05 10.08
CA THR A 507 8.85 46.46 8.93
C THR A 507 10.03 45.49 8.75
N ASP A 508 10.75 45.61 7.63
CA ASP A 508 11.95 44.79 7.40
C ASP A 508 13.05 44.99 8.47
N ALA A 509 13.12 46.19 9.07
CA ALA A 509 14.03 46.57 10.13
C ALA A 509 13.55 46.17 11.54
N SER A 510 12.33 45.64 11.67
CA SER A 510 11.81 45.19 12.96
C SER A 510 12.63 44.01 13.51
N PRO A 511 12.71 43.81 14.84
CA PRO A 511 13.52 42.73 15.42
C PRO A 511 13.19 41.37 14.80
N GLY A 512 14.23 40.59 14.47
CA GLY A 512 14.07 39.28 13.83
C GLY A 512 13.19 38.31 14.63
N VAL A 513 13.12 38.51 15.95
CA VAL A 513 12.29 37.71 16.86
C VAL A 513 10.82 38.10 16.86
N SER A 514 10.39 39.21 16.27
CA SER A 514 8.98 39.62 16.28
C SER A 514 8.11 38.64 15.48
N ILE A 515 6.92 38.32 15.99
CA ILE A 515 5.96 37.43 15.32
C ILE A 515 5.23 38.26 14.24
N VAL A 516 5.45 37.92 12.97
CA VAL A 516 4.82 38.61 11.83
C VAL A 516 3.52 37.91 11.43
N LEU A 517 3.51 36.57 11.47
CA LEU A 517 2.33 35.76 11.16
C LEU A 517 2.06 34.75 12.28
N ALA A 518 0.79 34.50 12.57
CA ALA A 518 0.38 33.39 13.43
C ALA A 518 -0.86 32.68 12.88
N ALA A 519 -0.96 31.38 13.15
CA ALA A 519 -2.17 30.64 12.83
C ALA A 519 -3.37 31.22 13.61
N PRO A 520 -4.58 31.27 13.03
CA PRO A 520 -5.75 31.89 13.66
C PRO A 520 -6.30 31.10 14.85
N ALA A 521 -6.08 29.78 14.88
CA ALA A 521 -6.45 28.91 15.99
C ALA A 521 -5.24 28.10 16.49
N PRO A 522 -5.19 27.74 17.79
CA PRO A 522 -4.18 26.83 18.30
C PRO A 522 -4.55 25.38 17.95
N VAL A 523 -3.55 24.52 17.81
CA VAL A 523 -3.70 23.09 17.59
C VAL A 523 -3.56 22.35 18.91
N LYS A 524 -4.51 21.47 19.22
CA LYS A 524 -4.43 20.60 20.40
C LYS A 524 -3.46 19.44 20.15
N LYS A 525 -2.49 19.29 21.05
CA LYS A 525 -1.48 18.22 21.03
C LYS A 525 -1.42 17.54 22.39
N GLY A 526 -2.20 16.46 22.53
CA GLY A 526 -2.47 15.84 23.83
C GLY A 526 -3.23 16.80 24.75
N ASN A 527 -2.65 17.09 25.92
CA ASN A 527 -3.21 18.02 26.91
C ASN A 527 -2.73 19.48 26.75
N ARG A 528 -1.88 19.77 25.75
CA ARG A 528 -1.34 21.11 25.50
C ARG A 528 -1.96 21.72 24.25
N GLN A 529 -2.06 23.04 24.23
CA GLN A 529 -2.38 23.81 23.04
C GLN A 529 -1.10 24.49 22.55
N GLU A 530 -0.82 24.37 21.26
CA GLU A 530 0.33 25.00 20.62
C GLU A 530 -0.15 25.82 19.41
N ARG A 531 0.52 26.92 19.09
CA ARG A 531 0.21 27.78 17.95
C ARG A 531 1.43 27.94 17.06
N LEU A 532 1.18 27.83 15.76
CA LEU A 532 2.18 28.09 14.74
C LEU A 532 2.41 29.60 14.62
N VAL A 533 3.68 30.01 14.65
CA VAL A 533 4.11 31.40 14.47
C VAL A 533 5.26 31.49 13.46
N ILE A 534 5.30 32.57 12.68
CA ILE A 534 6.39 32.92 11.77
C ILE A 534 6.97 34.25 12.22
N ARG A 535 8.29 34.29 12.39
CA ARG A 535 9.01 35.47 12.88
C ARG A 535 9.59 36.29 11.73
N ASN A 536 9.97 37.53 12.04
CA ASN A 536 10.46 38.49 11.05
C ASN A 536 11.78 38.07 10.39
N ASP A 537 12.57 37.23 11.04
CA ASP A 537 13.76 36.61 10.43
C ASP A 537 13.47 35.39 9.54
N GLY A 538 12.19 35.05 9.34
CA GLY A 538 11.76 33.91 8.54
C GLY A 538 11.79 32.57 9.27
N ARG A 539 12.15 32.54 10.57
CA ARG A 539 11.99 31.33 11.39
C ARG A 539 10.52 31.05 11.61
N ALA A 540 10.16 29.79 11.47
CA ALA A 540 8.80 29.30 11.65
C ALA A 540 8.84 28.21 12.72
N GLU A 541 8.00 28.32 13.74
CA GLU A 541 8.01 27.42 14.88
C GLU A 541 6.63 27.29 15.51
N THR A 542 6.44 26.25 16.32
CA THR A 542 5.23 26.08 17.13
C THR A 542 5.57 26.40 18.58
N ILE A 543 4.84 27.34 19.18
CA ILE A 543 5.00 27.72 20.59
C ILE A 543 3.75 27.34 21.39
N SER A 544 3.87 27.14 22.70
CA SER A 544 2.69 26.90 23.55
C SER A 544 1.72 28.08 23.46
N GLU A 545 0.42 27.83 23.51
CA GLU A 545 -0.60 28.88 23.46
C GLU A 545 -0.41 29.90 24.59
N ASP A 546 -0.03 29.47 25.80
CA ASP A 546 0.24 30.38 26.92
C ASP A 546 1.40 31.35 26.59
N LEU A 547 2.48 30.82 26.00
CA LEU A 547 3.59 31.65 25.53
C LEU A 547 3.13 32.61 24.44
N PHE A 548 2.38 32.13 23.44
CA PHE A 548 1.82 32.99 22.39
C PHE A 548 0.97 34.11 22.99
N GLN A 549 0.06 33.81 23.92
CA GLN A 549 -0.80 34.81 24.56
C GLN A 549 0.00 35.83 25.37
N SER A 550 1.13 35.42 25.97
CA SER A 550 2.02 36.32 26.72
C SER A 550 2.95 37.16 25.83
N THR A 551 3.27 36.69 24.62
CA THR A 551 4.23 37.33 23.70
C THR A 551 3.58 37.98 22.49
N ARG A 552 2.29 37.72 22.23
CA ARG A 552 1.59 38.27 21.07
C ARG A 552 1.51 39.78 21.22
N ASP A 553 1.85 40.47 20.15
CA ASP A 553 1.55 41.89 20.07
C ASP A 553 0.06 42.07 19.80
N TYR A 554 -0.55 43.14 20.34
CA TYR A 554 -1.98 43.42 20.17
C TYR A 554 -2.37 43.77 18.71
N ASN A 555 -1.37 43.85 17.84
CA ASN A 555 -1.50 44.22 16.43
C ASN A 555 -1.70 43.02 15.49
N LEU A 556 -1.53 41.78 15.97
CA LEU A 556 -1.86 40.57 15.21
C LEU A 556 -3.38 40.45 15.05
N LYS A 557 -3.90 40.67 13.84
CA LYS A 557 -5.33 40.64 13.51
C LYS A 557 -5.63 39.85 12.25
#